data_AF-A0A9D7CWK5-F1
#
_entry.id   AF-A0A9D7CWK5-F1
#
_cell.length_a   1.000
_cell.length_b   1.000
_cell.length_c   1.000
_cell.angle_alpha   90.00
_cell.angle_beta   90.00
_cell.angle_gamma   90.00
#
_symmetry.space_group_name_H-M   'P 1'
#
loop_
_entity.id
_entity.type
_entity.pdbx_description
1 polymer ?
#
loop_
_entity_poly.entity_id
_entity_poly.type
_entity_poly.pdbx_seq_one_letter_code
_entity_poly.pdbx_strand_id
1 'polypeptide(L)'
;MTSRPPVPAPSPSTSPDAPGSFEASMKRLSEIVTTLERGELPLEDTIGLFEEGVKLSVAAQTRLDSAQKRVEELLSVDDSGKPRTAPFALRDE
;
A
#
# COMPACT_ATOMS: atom_id res chain seq x y z
N MET A 1 -12.35 -6.45 37.19
CA MET A 1 -11.56 -7.50 36.49
C MET A 1 -12.22 -7.76 35.14
N THR A 2 -11.94 -6.93 34.12
CA THR A 2 -12.33 -7.22 32.74
C THR A 2 -11.13 -6.90 31.89
N SER A 3 -10.30 -7.92 31.67
CA SER A 3 -9.13 -7.83 30.81
C SER A 3 -9.63 -7.77 29.36
N ARG A 4 -9.46 -6.63 28.71
CA ARG A 4 -9.75 -6.47 27.28
C ARG A 4 -8.69 -7.28 26.52
N PRO A 5 -9.05 -8.21 25.62
CA PRO A 5 -8.04 -8.89 24.82
C PRO A 5 -7.27 -7.85 23.99
N PRO A 6 -5.96 -8.04 23.79
CA PRO A 6 -5.20 -7.17 22.91
C PRO A 6 -5.77 -7.32 21.50
N VAL A 7 -6.16 -6.22 20.88
CA VAL A 7 -6.39 -6.21 19.44
C VAL A 7 -5.08 -6.66 18.79
N PRO A 8 -5.09 -7.70 17.93
CA PRO A 8 -3.91 -8.03 17.18
C PRO A 8 -3.66 -6.85 16.24
N ALA A 9 -2.62 -6.06 16.53
CA ALA A 9 -2.10 -5.08 15.61
C ALA A 9 -1.76 -5.80 14.30
N PRO A 10 -2.01 -5.20 13.12
CA PRO A 10 -1.50 -5.77 11.88
C PRO A 10 0.02 -5.69 11.93
N SER A 11 0.69 -6.78 12.27
CA SER A 11 2.09 -6.94 11.91
C SER A 11 2.14 -7.26 10.43
N PRO A 12 2.83 -6.41 9.67
CA PRO A 12 3.96 -6.92 8.92
C PRO A 12 5.21 -6.23 9.44
N SER A 13 6.22 -7.00 9.83
CA SER A 13 7.58 -6.52 9.81
C SER A 13 7.96 -6.26 8.35
N THR A 14 7.65 -5.07 7.85
CA THR A 14 8.15 -4.58 6.57
C THR A 14 8.47 -3.12 6.80
N SER A 15 9.77 -2.84 6.93
CA SER A 15 10.26 -1.47 7.11
C SER A 15 9.64 -0.56 6.04
N PRO A 16 9.29 0.69 6.38
CA PRO A 16 8.70 1.64 5.44
C PRO A 16 9.56 1.78 4.18
N ASP A 17 10.89 1.68 4.28
CA ASP A 17 11.82 1.79 3.14
C ASP A 17 12.14 0.44 2.45
N ALA A 18 11.44 -0.66 2.77
CA ALA A 18 11.74 -1.95 2.17
C ALA A 18 11.54 -1.92 0.63
N PRO A 19 12.38 -2.64 -0.15
CA PRO A 19 12.24 -2.68 -1.59
C PRO A 19 10.85 -3.18 -1.99
N GLY A 20 10.17 -2.39 -2.81
CA GLY A 20 8.78 -2.64 -3.18
C GLY A 20 7.78 -2.33 -2.08
N SER A 21 8.09 -1.50 -1.07
CA SER A 21 7.09 -0.88 -0.18
C SER A 21 6.42 0.33 -0.86
N PHE A 22 5.36 0.89 -0.24
CA PHE A 22 4.73 2.10 -0.76
C PHE A 22 5.69 3.30 -0.70
N GLU A 23 6.35 3.53 0.44
CA GLU A 23 7.28 4.65 0.57
C GLU A 23 8.51 4.50 -0.33
N ALA A 24 9.02 3.28 -0.54
CA ALA A 24 10.10 3.03 -1.49
C ALA A 24 9.68 3.37 -2.93
N SER A 25 8.46 2.98 -3.35
CA SER A 25 7.92 3.36 -4.66
C SER A 25 7.76 4.87 -4.80
N MET A 26 7.27 5.55 -3.76
CA MET A 26 7.11 7.02 -3.76
C MET A 26 8.45 7.74 -3.82
N LYS A 27 9.45 7.27 -3.08
CA LYS A 27 10.81 7.81 -3.10
C LYS A 27 11.43 7.69 -4.49
N ARG A 28 11.33 6.50 -5.09
CA ARG A 28 11.82 6.26 -6.45
C ARG A 28 11.11 7.12 -7.49
N LEU A 29 9.79 7.26 -7.38
CA LEU A 29 9.01 8.13 -8.26
C LEU A 29 9.46 9.59 -8.17
N SER A 30 9.72 10.08 -6.95
CA SER A 30 10.25 11.45 -6.75
C SER A 30 11.62 11.62 -7.41
N GLU A 31 12.53 10.66 -7.27
CA GLU A 31 13.85 10.69 -7.91
C GLU A 31 13.75 10.74 -9.44
N ILE A 32 12.83 9.96 -10.02
CA ILE A 32 12.54 9.96 -11.45
C ILE A 32 12.05 11.34 -11.90
N VAL A 33 11.04 11.90 -11.22
CA VAL A 33 10.49 13.23 -11.57
C VAL A 33 11.58 14.29 -11.52
N THR A 34 12.35 14.37 -10.43
CA THR A 34 13.46 15.32 -10.30
C THR A 34 14.50 15.14 -11.40
N THR A 35 14.73 13.92 -11.87
CA THR A 35 15.66 13.63 -12.96
C THR A 35 15.12 14.06 -14.32
N LEU A 36 13.85 13.78 -14.60
CA LEU A 36 13.18 14.21 -15.83
C LEU A 36 13.10 15.74 -15.91
N GLU A 37 12.85 16.42 -14.80
CA GLU A 37 12.79 17.89 -14.72
C GLU A 37 14.12 18.59 -15.02
N ARG A 38 15.27 17.93 -14.78
CA ARG A 38 16.59 18.49 -15.15
C ARG A 38 16.82 18.51 -16.67
N GLY A 39 16.22 17.57 -17.40
CA GLY A 39 16.31 17.53 -18.87
C GLY A 39 17.71 17.24 -19.46
N GLU A 40 18.66 16.74 -18.67
CA GLU A 40 20.04 16.44 -19.10
C GLU A 40 20.22 15.03 -19.69
N LEU A 41 19.16 14.24 -19.80
CA LEU A 41 19.21 12.86 -20.28
C LEU A 41 18.91 12.77 -21.78
N PRO A 42 19.52 11.81 -22.50
CA PRO A 42 19.11 11.50 -23.86
C PRO A 42 17.66 10.99 -23.88
N LEU A 43 17.03 11.08 -25.06
CA LEU A 43 15.62 10.76 -25.25
C LEU A 43 15.27 9.32 -24.81
N GLU A 44 16.12 8.35 -25.17
CA GLU A 44 15.89 6.93 -24.87
C GLU A 44 15.84 6.67 -23.35
N ASP A 45 16.76 7.28 -22.60
CA ASP A 45 16.80 7.18 -21.13
C ASP A 45 15.59 7.88 -20.50
N THR A 46 15.17 9.02 -21.07
CA THR A 46 13.98 9.77 -20.62
C THR A 46 12.71 8.92 -20.78
N ILE A 47 12.57 8.19 -21.89
CA ILE A 47 11.44 7.28 -22.13
C ILE A 47 11.46 6.14 -21.11
N GLY A 48 12.61 5.52 -20.87
CA GLY A 48 12.73 4.44 -19.88
C GLY A 48 12.33 4.87 -18.47
N LEU A 49 12.80 6.04 -18.04
CA LEU A 49 12.42 6.63 -16.74
C LEU A 49 10.93 6.97 -16.66
N PHE A 50 10.35 7.48 -17.75
CA PHE A 50 8.91 7.76 -17.81
C PHE A 50 8.09 6.47 -17.65
N GLU A 51 8.45 5.40 -18.37
CA GLU A 51 7.79 4.10 -18.24
C GLU A 51 7.90 3.53 -16.81
N GLU A 52 9.08 3.65 -16.19
CA GLU A 52 9.28 3.26 -14.79
C GLU A 52 8.35 4.07 -13.87
N GLY A 53 8.29 5.39 -14.04
CA GLY A 53 7.42 6.26 -13.26
C GLY A 53 5.94 5.90 -13.38
N VAL A 54 5.47 5.56 -14.59
CA VAL A 54 4.10 5.10 -14.82
C VAL A 54 3.82 3.80 -14.07
N LYS A 55 4.74 2.82 -14.15
CA LYS A 55 4.59 1.53 -13.44
C LYS A 55 4.52 1.73 -11.92
N LEU A 56 5.38 2.59 -11.37
CA LEU A 56 5.38 2.92 -9.94
C LEU A 56 4.08 3.59 -9.51
N SER A 57 3.56 4.51 -10.33
CA SER A 57 2.31 5.23 -10.07
C SER A 57 1.11 4.29 -10.02
N VAL A 58 1.01 3.37 -10.99
CA VAL A 58 -0.05 2.35 -11.03
C VAL A 58 0.04 1.41 -9.83
N ALA A 59 1.26 0.97 -9.46
CA ALA A 59 1.47 0.10 -8.31
C ALA A 59 1.09 0.79 -6.99
N ALA A 60 1.42 2.07 -6.83
CA ALA A 60 1.06 2.88 -5.67
C ALA A 60 -0.48 3.02 -5.55
N GLN A 61 -1.15 3.36 -6.65
CA GLN A 61 -2.61 3.46 -6.68
C GLN A 61 -3.29 2.15 -6.30
N THR A 62 -2.84 1.02 -6.87
CA THR A 62 -3.37 -0.31 -6.58
C THR A 62 -3.30 -0.65 -5.08
N ARG A 63 -2.23 -0.23 -4.41
CA ARG A 63 -2.07 -0.45 -2.96
C ARG A 63 -3.00 0.42 -2.14
N LEU A 64 -3.18 1.68 -2.54
CA LEU A 64 -4.12 2.58 -1.89
C LEU A 64 -5.55 2.07 -2.01
N ASP A 65 -5.95 1.59 -3.20
CA ASP A 65 -7.25 0.95 -3.43
C ASP A 65 -7.44 -0.28 -2.52
N SER A 66 -6.43 -1.15 -2.43
CA SER A 66 -6.49 -2.32 -1.54
C SER A 66 -6.59 -1.92 -0.07
N ALA A 67 -5.87 -0.88 0.36
CA ALA A 67 -5.92 -0.37 1.72
C ALA A 67 -7.29 0.24 2.03
N GLN A 68 -7.85 1.04 1.11
CA GLN A 68 -9.18 1.62 1.23
C GLN A 68 -10.25 0.55 1.36
N LYS A 69 -10.23 -0.47 0.49
CA LYS A 69 -11.17 -1.59 0.56
C LYS A 69 -11.07 -2.31 1.90
N ARG A 70 -9.86 -2.50 2.41
CA ARG A 70 -9.67 -3.12 3.73
C ARG A 70 -10.26 -2.29 4.86
N VAL A 71 -10.13 -0.96 4.79
CA VAL A 71 -10.76 -0.04 5.74
C VAL A 71 -12.29 -0.12 5.66
N GLU A 72 -12.85 -0.15 4.44
CA GLU A 72 -14.29 -0.30 4.22
C GLU A 72 -14.83 -1.62 4.80
N GLU A 73 -14.14 -2.74 4.59
CA GLU A 73 -14.48 -4.03 5.18
C GLU A 73 -14.51 -3.98 6.71
N LEU A 74 -13.54 -3.29 7.33
CA LEU A 74 -13.43 -3.18 8.79
C LEU A 74 -14.47 -2.25 9.40
N LEU A 75 -14.88 -1.20 8.67
CA LEU A 75 -15.89 -0.24 9.10
C LEU A 75 -17.31 -0.67 8.74
N SER A 76 -17.47 -1.70 7.90
CA SER A 76 -18.77 -2.24 7.51
C SER A 76 -19.52 -2.80 8.72
N VAL A 77 -20.50 -2.03 9.18
CA VAL A 77 -21.54 -2.44 10.13
C VAL A 77 -22.75 -2.96 9.35
N ASP A 78 -23.39 -4.02 9.84
CA ASP A 78 -24.66 -4.49 9.29
C ASP A 78 -25.79 -3.46 9.50
N ASP A 79 -26.94 -3.66 8.85
CA ASP A 79 -28.17 -2.84 8.95
C ASP A 79 -28.64 -2.57 10.40
N SER A 80 -28.20 -3.40 11.34
CA SER A 80 -28.45 -3.25 12.79
C SER A 80 -27.31 -2.56 13.58
N GLY A 81 -26.33 -1.95 12.92
CA GLY A 81 -25.19 -1.27 13.57
C GLY A 81 -24.18 -2.19 14.27
N LYS A 82 -24.22 -3.50 13.99
CA LYS A 82 -23.27 -4.49 14.54
C LYS A 82 -22.06 -4.66 13.62
N PRO A 83 -20.83 -4.76 14.15
CA PRO A 83 -19.66 -5.09 13.36
C PRO A 83 -19.83 -6.48 12.73
N ARG A 84 -19.58 -6.57 11.41
CA ARG A 84 -19.54 -7.86 10.72
C ARG A 84 -18.38 -8.68 11.23
N THR A 85 -18.68 -9.83 11.83
CA THR A 85 -17.66 -10.82 12.22
C THR A 85 -17.68 -11.95 11.20
N ALA A 86 -16.59 -12.14 10.47
CA ALA A 86 -16.37 -13.37 9.72
C ALA A 86 -15.80 -14.43 10.69
N PRO A 87 -16.20 -15.70 10.58
CA PRO A 87 -15.55 -16.76 11.33
C PRO A 87 -14.07 -16.79 10.94
N PHE A 88 -13.20 -16.60 11.94
CA PHE A 88 -11.77 -16.81 11.78
C PHE A 88 -11.56 -18.31 11.54
N ALA A 89 -11.39 -18.69 10.28
CA ALA A 89 -11.01 -20.05 9.94
C ALA A 89 -9.58 -20.27 10.47
N LEU A 90 -9.46 -20.94 11.63
CA LEU A 90 -8.21 -21.61 11.96
C LEU A 90 -7.90 -22.51 10.77
N ARG A 91 -6.79 -22.26 10.09
CA ARG A 91 -6.25 -23.23 9.15
C ARG A 91 -5.87 -24.43 10.01
N ASP A 92 -6.72 -25.46 10.04
CA ASP A 92 -6.38 -26.76 10.62
C ASP A 92 -5.05 -27.20 10.00
N GLU A 93 -4.17 -27.69 10.88
CA GLU A 93 -2.75 -27.99 10.64
C GLU A 93 -2.47 -28.87 9.42
#